data_AF-A0A7S4JPE2-F1
#
_entry.id   AF-A0A7S4JPE2-F1
#
_cell.length_a   1.000
_cell.length_b   1.000
_cell.length_c   1.000
_cell.angle_alpha   90.00
_cell.angle_beta   90.00
_cell.angle_gamma   90.00
#
_symmetry.space_group_name_H-M   'P 1'
#
loop_
_entity.id
_entity.type
_entity.pdbx_description
1 polymer ?
#
loop_
_entity_poly.entity_id
_entity_poly.type
_entity_poly.pdbx_seq_one_letter_code
_entity_poly.pdbx_strand_id
1 'polypeptide(L)'
;FAFVGYIVHANGIKFPWAMQMDGTPFPSETNPPALWDAVSDTAKWQIFTTIAFLEFWSELSTPDHKHYMAGGKPGDFPDFISGPDSGFIPHPVPLNLYDPAGLSKNMSEETKARRLRAEINNGRLAQLGIIAFLSEQCAPGSVPLLKGVVPAYDGEPMAPFVTNYLGMPWNLP
;
A
#
# COMPACT_ATOMS: atom_id res chain seq x y z
N PHE A 1 -6.73 1.61 -1.83
CA PHE A 1 -6.36 0.67 -0.75
C PHE A 1 -6.30 1.35 0.62
N ALA A 2 -5.56 2.46 0.76
CA ALA A 2 -5.38 3.18 2.03
C ALA A 2 -6.67 3.49 2.82
N PHE A 3 -7.76 3.89 2.16
CA PHE A 3 -9.03 4.22 2.83
C PHE A 3 -9.62 3.08 3.68
N VAL A 4 -9.62 1.86 3.15
CA VAL A 4 -10.15 0.69 3.90
C VAL A 4 -9.21 0.34 5.05
N GLY A 5 -7.89 0.35 4.81
CA GLY A 5 -6.90 0.11 5.86
C GLY A 5 -7.01 1.12 7.00
N TYR A 6 -7.24 2.40 6.68
CA TYR A 6 -7.46 3.46 7.66
C TYR A 6 -8.66 3.14 8.56
N ILE A 7 -9.80 2.73 7.99
CA ILE A 7 -11.01 2.36 8.76
C ILE A 7 -10.74 1.15 9.66
N VAL A 8 -10.07 0.11 9.15
CA VAL A 8 -9.77 -1.11 9.91
C VAL A 8 -8.89 -0.77 11.12
N HIS A 9 -7.82 -0.01 10.92
CA HIS A 9 -6.92 0.42 11.99
C HIS A 9 -7.59 1.39 12.97
N ALA A 10 -8.42 2.31 12.49
CA ALA A 10 -9.18 3.23 13.34
C ALA A 10 -10.17 2.52 14.27
N ASN A 11 -10.72 1.38 13.84
CA ASN A 11 -11.58 0.53 14.67
C ASN A 11 -10.79 -0.39 15.61
N GLY A 12 -9.45 -0.31 15.64
CA GLY A 12 -8.60 -1.17 16.47
C GLY A 12 -8.58 -2.63 16.04
N ILE A 13 -9.04 -2.94 14.82
CA ILE A 13 -9.01 -4.30 14.28
C ILE A 13 -7.55 -4.58 13.90
N LYS A 14 -6.91 -5.42 14.70
CA LYS A 14 -5.53 -5.88 14.49
C LYS A 14 -5.44 -7.39 14.55
N PHE A 15 -4.34 -7.92 14.03
CA PHE A 15 -4.09 -9.35 14.11
C PHE A 15 -3.85 -9.80 15.56
N PRO A 16 -4.50 -10.88 16.02
CA PRO A 16 -4.46 -11.33 17.41
C PRO A 16 -3.21 -12.18 17.74
N TRP A 17 -2.06 -11.92 17.10
CA TRP A 17 -0.82 -12.67 17.32
C TRP A 17 0.41 -11.74 17.40
N ALA A 18 1.56 -12.31 17.75
CA ALA A 18 2.82 -11.57 17.85
C ALA A 18 3.31 -11.11 16.47
N MET A 19 3.66 -9.83 16.35
CA MET A 19 4.25 -9.25 15.14
C MET A 19 5.73 -9.63 15.02
N GLN A 20 6.43 -9.68 16.14
CA GLN A 20 7.87 -9.94 16.20
C GLN A 20 8.19 -11.32 16.75
N MET A 21 9.37 -11.83 16.40
CA MET A 21 9.86 -13.14 16.86
C MET A 21 10.11 -13.20 18.37
N ASP A 22 10.23 -12.05 19.04
CA ASP A 22 10.36 -11.92 20.49
C ASP A 22 9.03 -11.96 21.25
N GLY A 23 7.90 -12.09 20.52
CA GLY A 23 6.57 -12.12 21.11
C GLY A 23 5.88 -10.76 21.18
N THR A 24 6.51 -9.67 20.73
CA THR A 24 5.90 -8.33 20.74
C THR A 24 4.65 -8.31 19.84
N PRO A 25 3.46 -7.93 20.36
CA PRO A 25 2.23 -7.88 19.58
C PRO A 25 2.20 -6.70 18.61
N PHE A 26 1.27 -6.72 17.67
CA PHE A 26 0.99 -5.54 16.83
C PHE A 26 0.61 -4.33 17.72
N PRO A 27 1.07 -3.11 17.37
CA PRO A 27 0.75 -1.92 18.14
C PRO A 27 -0.78 -1.71 18.26
N SER A 28 -1.21 -1.12 19.37
CA SER A 28 -2.65 -0.96 19.70
C SER A 28 -3.20 0.44 19.42
N GLU A 29 -2.40 1.30 18.79
CA GLU A 29 -2.80 2.67 18.47
C GLU A 29 -3.98 2.66 17.50
N THR A 30 -4.97 3.51 17.76
CA THR A 30 -6.18 3.66 16.93
C THR A 30 -6.09 4.85 15.98
N ASN A 31 -5.13 5.73 16.17
CA ASN A 31 -4.80 6.78 15.22
C ASN A 31 -3.87 6.22 14.12
N PRO A 32 -4.31 6.05 12.85
CA PRO A 32 -3.53 5.32 11.86
C PRO A 32 -2.14 5.91 11.52
N PRO A 33 -1.96 7.25 11.42
CA PRO A 33 -0.62 7.86 11.38
C PRO A 33 0.29 7.49 12.56
N ALA A 34 -0.19 7.65 13.80
CA ALA A 34 0.59 7.29 14.98
C ALA A 34 0.82 5.76 15.10
N LEU A 35 -0.09 4.96 14.56
CA LEU A 35 0.08 3.52 14.45
C LEU A 35 1.26 3.17 13.54
N TRP A 36 1.41 3.88 12.40
CA TRP A 36 2.57 3.72 11.52
C TRP A 36 3.87 4.09 12.24
N ASP A 37 3.87 5.16 13.03
CA ASP A 37 5.03 5.57 13.82
C ASP A 37 5.49 4.48 14.78
N ALA A 38 4.54 3.80 15.45
CA ALA A 38 4.80 2.72 16.40
C ALA A 38 5.31 1.42 15.76
N VAL A 39 5.22 1.26 14.43
CA VAL A 39 5.80 0.10 13.73
C VAL A 39 7.32 0.19 13.79
N SER A 40 7.99 -0.93 14.05
CA SER A 40 9.45 -0.99 14.10
C SER A 40 10.08 -0.65 12.75
N ASP A 41 11.23 0.00 12.76
CA ASP A 41 11.88 0.46 11.53
C ASP A 41 12.30 -0.70 10.61
N THR A 42 12.69 -1.84 11.18
CA THR A 42 12.96 -3.07 10.41
C THR A 42 11.74 -3.54 9.63
N ALA A 43 10.54 -3.48 10.23
CA ALA A 43 9.30 -3.85 9.55
C ALA A 43 8.94 -2.83 8.46
N LYS A 44 9.13 -1.52 8.71
CA LYS A 44 8.95 -0.47 7.70
C LYS A 44 9.85 -0.69 6.48
N TRP A 45 11.13 -1.02 6.70
CA TRP A 45 12.05 -1.34 5.61
C TRP A 45 11.61 -2.54 4.79
N GLN A 46 11.16 -3.63 5.42
CA GLN A 46 10.65 -4.80 4.71
C GLN A 46 9.43 -4.46 3.83
N ILE A 47 8.53 -3.60 4.32
CA ILE A 47 7.38 -3.12 3.55
C ILE A 47 7.87 -2.32 2.33
N PHE A 48 8.76 -1.33 2.53
CA PHE A 48 9.28 -0.53 1.42
C PHE A 48 10.06 -1.36 0.40
N THR A 49 10.90 -2.30 0.83
CA THR A 49 11.62 -3.20 -0.08
C THR A 49 10.66 -4.07 -0.88
N THR A 50 9.59 -4.56 -0.26
CA THR A 50 8.56 -5.34 -0.96
C THR A 50 7.83 -4.48 -1.99
N ILE A 51 7.44 -3.26 -1.64
CA ILE A 51 6.80 -2.31 -2.56
C ILE A 51 7.75 -1.99 -3.72
N ALA A 52 9.01 -1.67 -3.43
CA ALA A 52 10.01 -1.38 -4.45
C ALA A 52 10.22 -2.55 -5.41
N PHE A 53 10.24 -3.79 -4.91
CA PHE A 53 10.29 -4.98 -5.75
C PHE A 53 9.07 -5.09 -6.67
N LEU A 54 7.86 -4.87 -6.15
CA LEU A 54 6.61 -4.93 -6.94
C LEU A 54 6.54 -3.81 -7.99
N GLU A 55 6.97 -2.60 -7.66
CA GLU A 55 7.03 -1.48 -8.60
C GLU A 55 8.05 -1.75 -9.70
N PHE A 56 9.25 -2.20 -9.34
CA PHE A 56 10.27 -2.61 -10.31
C PHE A 56 9.76 -3.73 -11.22
N TRP A 57 9.05 -4.71 -10.67
CA TRP A 57 8.44 -5.80 -11.44
C TRP A 57 7.41 -5.29 -12.45
N SER A 58 6.61 -4.29 -12.08
CA SER A 58 5.62 -3.69 -12.98
C SER A 58 6.22 -2.96 -14.18
N GLU A 59 7.48 -2.54 -14.09
CA GLU A 59 8.20 -1.88 -15.19
C GLU A 59 8.88 -2.88 -16.14
N LEU A 60 9.07 -4.13 -15.72
CA LEU A 60 9.67 -5.16 -16.56
C LEU A 60 8.74 -5.49 -17.73
N SER A 61 9.21 -5.24 -18.94
CA SER A 61 8.55 -5.76 -20.14
C SER A 61 8.87 -7.23 -20.31
N THR A 62 7.87 -8.09 -20.14
CA THR A 62 7.91 -9.50 -20.52
C THR A 62 7.32 -9.69 -21.93
N PRO A 63 7.52 -10.82 -22.60
CA PRO A 63 6.92 -11.07 -23.92
C PRO A 63 5.40 -10.86 -23.96
N ASP A 64 4.72 -11.15 -22.85
CA ASP A 64 3.26 -11.03 -22.69
C ASP A 64 2.81 -9.72 -22.01
N HIS A 65 3.75 -8.94 -21.45
CA HIS A 65 3.48 -7.66 -20.81
C HIS A 65 4.38 -6.56 -21.37
N LYS A 66 3.82 -5.64 -22.14
CA LYS A 66 4.55 -4.47 -22.63
C LYS A 66 4.47 -3.33 -21.63
N HIS A 67 5.59 -2.62 -21.45
CA HIS A 67 5.61 -1.37 -20.69
C HIS A 67 4.53 -0.42 -21.19
N TYR A 68 3.84 0.26 -20.28
CA TYR A 68 2.69 1.12 -20.58
C TYR A 68 3.03 2.28 -21.55
N MET A 69 4.29 2.76 -21.57
CA MET A 69 4.75 3.76 -22.55
C MET A 69 5.11 3.18 -23.94
N ALA A 70 5.22 1.85 -24.05
CA ALA A 70 5.60 1.14 -25.27
C ALA A 70 4.41 0.41 -25.93
N GLY A 71 3.18 0.87 -25.65
CA GLY A 71 1.93 0.28 -26.16
C GLY A 71 1.26 -0.73 -25.22
N GLY A 72 1.74 -0.86 -23.98
CA GLY A 72 1.04 -1.57 -22.91
C GLY A 72 -0.18 -0.82 -22.36
N LYS A 73 -1.01 -1.49 -21.58
CA LYS A 73 -2.17 -0.88 -20.91
C LYS A 73 -1.74 -0.31 -19.54
N PRO A 74 -2.00 0.97 -19.24
CA PRO A 74 -1.73 1.52 -17.91
C PRO A 74 -2.51 0.78 -16.83
N GLY A 75 -1.85 0.44 -15.72
CA GLY A 75 -2.46 -0.27 -14.58
C GLY A 75 -2.62 -1.79 -14.78
N ASP A 76 -2.12 -2.35 -15.88
CA ASP A 76 -2.02 -3.79 -16.07
C ASP A 76 -0.77 -4.30 -15.33
N PHE A 77 -0.93 -5.13 -14.30
CA PHE A 77 0.22 -5.65 -13.54
C PHE A 77 0.68 -6.98 -14.11
N PRO A 78 1.97 -7.17 -14.43
CA PRO A 78 2.46 -8.43 -15.00
C PRO A 78 2.29 -9.60 -14.03
N ASP A 79 1.78 -10.72 -14.56
CA ASP A 79 1.66 -11.97 -13.79
C ASP A 79 3.03 -12.45 -13.28
N PHE A 80 3.05 -13.13 -12.13
CA PHE A 80 4.26 -13.74 -11.60
C PHE A 80 4.52 -15.07 -12.32
N ILE A 81 5.00 -14.97 -13.57
CA ILE A 81 5.40 -16.14 -14.35
C ILE A 81 6.71 -16.67 -13.77
N SER A 82 6.86 -17.99 -13.71
CA SER A 82 8.13 -18.64 -13.33
C SER A 82 8.67 -19.44 -14.52
N GLY A 83 9.87 -19.15 -14.99
CA GLY A 83 10.48 -19.84 -16.13
C GLY A 83 11.74 -19.15 -16.69
N PRO A 84 12.34 -19.70 -17.77
CA PRO A 84 13.55 -19.13 -18.39
C PRO A 84 13.39 -17.66 -18.84
N ASP A 85 12.15 -17.26 -19.13
CA ASP A 85 11.78 -15.92 -19.60
C ASP A 85 11.24 -15.00 -18.49
N SER A 86 11.23 -15.46 -17.22
CA SER A 86 10.59 -14.74 -16.10
C SER A 86 11.45 -13.65 -15.47
N GLY A 87 12.42 -13.10 -16.20
CA GLY A 87 13.17 -11.89 -15.83
C GLY A 87 14.06 -12.02 -14.60
N PHE A 88 13.50 -12.28 -13.41
CA PHE A 88 14.18 -12.14 -12.12
C PHE A 88 13.62 -12.99 -10.95
N ILE A 89 12.52 -13.76 -11.12
CA ILE A 89 12.00 -14.61 -10.03
C ILE A 89 12.66 -16.01 -10.09
N PRO A 90 13.45 -16.41 -9.07
CA PRO A 90 14.20 -17.67 -9.10
C PRO A 90 13.35 -18.89 -8.69
N HIS A 91 12.12 -18.69 -8.17
CA HIS A 91 11.24 -19.77 -7.71
C HIS A 91 9.78 -19.50 -8.06
N PRO A 92 8.97 -20.52 -8.38
CA PRO A 92 7.55 -20.34 -8.69
C PRO A 92 6.79 -19.70 -7.53
N VAL A 93 6.05 -18.62 -7.82
CA VAL A 93 5.13 -17.97 -6.88
C VAL A 93 3.72 -18.47 -7.22
N PRO A 94 3.00 -19.13 -6.29
CA PRO A 94 1.77 -19.84 -6.63
C PRO A 94 0.57 -18.93 -6.91
N LEU A 95 0.62 -17.65 -6.53
CA LEU A 95 -0.47 -16.70 -6.62
C LEU A 95 0.00 -15.40 -7.27
N ASN A 96 -0.79 -14.88 -8.22
CA ASN A 96 -0.58 -13.56 -8.82
C ASN A 96 -1.00 -12.44 -7.86
N LEU A 97 -0.43 -11.24 -8.03
CA LEU A 97 -0.75 -10.06 -7.21
C LEU A 97 -2.21 -9.63 -7.36
N TYR A 98 -2.71 -9.63 -8.60
CA TYR A 98 -4.11 -9.35 -8.92
C TYR A 98 -4.81 -10.62 -9.40
N ASP A 99 -6.05 -10.81 -8.96
CA ASP A 99 -6.87 -12.00 -9.25
C ASP A 99 -6.16 -13.35 -8.95
N PRO A 100 -5.76 -13.61 -7.70
CA PRO A 100 -5.04 -14.84 -7.32
C PRO A 100 -5.84 -16.12 -7.58
N ALA A 101 -7.16 -16.03 -7.70
CA ALA A 101 -8.06 -17.15 -7.99
C ALA A 101 -8.48 -17.24 -9.48
N GLY A 102 -8.02 -16.33 -10.34
CA GLY A 102 -8.32 -16.35 -11.78
C GLY A 102 -9.80 -16.16 -12.13
N LEU A 103 -10.59 -15.51 -11.26
CA LEU A 103 -12.04 -15.35 -11.40
C LEU A 103 -12.42 -14.32 -12.48
N SER A 104 -11.47 -13.49 -12.92
CA SER A 104 -11.69 -12.40 -13.87
C SER A 104 -11.54 -12.78 -15.35
N LYS A 105 -11.07 -14.01 -15.64
CA LYS A 105 -10.65 -14.46 -16.98
C LYS A 105 -11.76 -14.40 -18.05
N ASN A 106 -13.02 -14.64 -17.68
CA ASN A 106 -14.14 -14.77 -18.61
C ASN A 106 -14.99 -13.49 -18.78
N MET A 107 -14.49 -12.32 -18.37
CA MET A 107 -15.26 -11.07 -18.50
C MET A 107 -15.30 -10.55 -19.93
N SER A 108 -16.47 -10.06 -20.36
CA SER A 108 -16.63 -9.35 -21.64
C SER A 108 -15.88 -8.00 -21.62
N GLU A 109 -15.40 -7.56 -22.79
CA GLU A 109 -14.66 -6.29 -22.92
C GLU A 109 -15.50 -5.08 -22.48
N GLU A 110 -16.81 -5.08 -22.74
CA GLU A 110 -17.73 -4.04 -22.26
C GLU A 110 -17.78 -4.02 -20.72
N THR A 111 -17.84 -5.18 -20.08
CA THR A 111 -17.83 -5.29 -18.61
C THR A 111 -16.51 -4.80 -18.04
N LYS A 112 -15.38 -5.13 -18.69
CA LYS A 112 -14.05 -4.66 -18.29
C LYS A 112 -13.95 -3.14 -18.37
N ALA A 113 -14.39 -2.54 -19.49
CA ALA A 113 -14.37 -1.09 -19.67
C ALA A 113 -15.25 -0.36 -18.62
N ARG A 114 -16.42 -0.92 -18.29
CA ARG A 114 -17.27 -0.38 -17.23
C ARG A 114 -16.59 -0.45 -15.86
N ARG A 115 -15.95 -1.58 -15.53
CA ARG A 115 -15.24 -1.76 -14.25
C ARG A 115 -14.04 -0.80 -14.13
N LEU A 116 -13.28 -0.61 -15.22
CA LEU A 116 -12.17 0.34 -15.25
C LEU A 116 -12.63 1.78 -14.98
N ARG A 117 -13.77 2.19 -15.56
CA ARG A 117 -14.35 3.52 -15.27
C ARG A 117 -14.78 3.65 -13.81
N ALA A 118 -15.37 2.60 -13.25
CA ALA A 118 -15.74 2.57 -11.85
C ALA A 118 -14.51 2.64 -10.93
N GLU A 119 -13.44 1.94 -11.27
CA GLU A 119 -12.17 1.97 -10.55
C GLU A 119 -11.57 3.38 -10.49
N ILE A 120 -11.52 4.11 -11.60
CA ILE A 120 -11.01 5.48 -11.66
C ILE A 120 -11.84 6.41 -10.77
N ASN A 121 -13.16 6.34 -10.85
CA ASN A 121 -14.04 7.22 -10.08
C ASN A 121 -13.99 6.91 -8.58
N ASN A 122 -13.95 5.63 -8.21
CA ASN A 122 -13.78 5.21 -6.82
C ASN A 122 -12.39 5.56 -6.29
N GLY A 123 -11.36 5.46 -7.13
CA GLY A 123 -9.99 5.86 -6.81
C GLY A 123 -9.89 7.36 -6.50
N ARG A 124 -10.48 8.21 -7.36
CA ARG A 124 -10.56 9.66 -7.14
C ARG A 124 -11.28 10.01 -5.83
N LEU A 125 -12.39 9.33 -5.55
CA LEU A 125 -13.11 9.52 -4.29
C LEU A 125 -12.27 9.10 -3.08
N ALA A 126 -11.58 7.96 -3.17
CA ALA A 126 -10.72 7.46 -2.09
C ALA A 126 -9.52 8.38 -1.84
N GLN A 127 -8.94 8.99 -2.87
CA GLN A 127 -7.87 9.98 -2.74
C GLN A 127 -8.34 11.20 -1.93
N LEU A 128 -9.49 11.78 -2.28
CA LEU A 128 -10.08 12.89 -1.53
C LEU A 128 -10.43 12.49 -0.09
N GLY A 129 -10.96 11.29 0.11
CA GLY A 129 -11.30 10.78 1.44
C GLY A 129 -10.08 10.69 2.37
N ILE A 130 -8.96 10.15 1.88
CA ILE A 130 -7.73 10.07 2.69
C ILE A 130 -7.14 11.44 2.97
N ILE A 131 -7.08 12.33 1.98
CA ILE A 131 -6.57 13.70 2.19
C ILE A 131 -7.44 14.44 3.21
N ALA A 132 -8.76 14.26 3.17
CA ALA A 132 -9.67 14.85 4.14
C ALA A 132 -9.41 14.34 5.57
N PHE A 133 -9.20 13.04 5.75
CA PHE A 133 -8.83 12.49 7.07
C PHE A 133 -7.51 13.06 7.57
N LEU A 134 -6.45 13.00 6.77
CA LEU A 134 -5.14 13.52 7.17
C LEU A 134 -5.17 15.03 7.47
N SER A 135 -5.93 15.80 6.67
CA SER A 135 -6.07 17.24 6.86
C SER A 135 -6.77 17.58 8.19
N GLU A 136 -7.83 16.84 8.56
CA GLU A 136 -8.51 17.02 9.84
C GLU A 136 -7.61 16.64 11.02
N GLN A 137 -6.73 15.66 10.85
CA GLN A 137 -5.78 15.24 11.89
C GLN A 137 -4.69 16.27 12.17
N CYS A 138 -4.10 16.84 11.11
CA CYS A 138 -3.03 17.84 11.25
C CYS A 138 -3.57 19.25 11.51
N ALA A 139 -4.78 19.56 11.05
CA ALA A 139 -5.46 20.83 11.23
C ALA A 139 -6.91 20.60 11.69
N PRO A 140 -7.15 20.47 13.00
CA PRO A 140 -8.48 20.22 13.56
C PRO A 140 -9.50 21.27 13.12
N GLY A 141 -10.64 20.82 12.57
CA GLY A 141 -11.69 21.66 12.03
C GLY A 141 -11.50 22.07 10.56
N SER A 142 -10.50 21.55 9.85
CA SER A 142 -10.31 21.80 8.41
C SER A 142 -11.40 21.13 7.56
N VAL A 143 -11.99 20.03 8.03
CA VAL A 143 -13.12 19.36 7.38
C VAL A 143 -14.34 19.38 8.32
N PRO A 144 -15.32 20.27 8.07
CA PRO A 144 -16.45 20.48 8.98
C PRO A 144 -17.23 19.22 9.34
N LEU A 145 -17.31 18.24 8.43
CA LEU A 145 -18.04 16.99 8.62
C LEU A 145 -17.30 15.98 9.52
N LEU A 146 -15.98 16.10 9.66
CA LEU A 146 -15.13 15.13 10.37
C LEU A 146 -14.69 15.62 11.76
N LYS A 147 -15.16 16.79 12.18
CA LYS A 147 -14.80 17.41 13.44
C LYS A 147 -15.10 16.47 14.62
N GLY A 148 -14.06 16.10 15.36
CA GLY A 148 -14.16 15.24 16.54
C GLY A 148 -14.35 13.75 16.26
N VAL A 149 -14.32 13.33 14.99
CA VAL A 149 -14.36 11.91 14.60
C VAL A 149 -12.95 11.32 14.59
N VAL A 150 -11.98 12.10 14.13
CA VAL A 150 -10.60 11.63 13.96
C VAL A 150 -9.71 12.28 15.03
N PRO A 151 -8.87 11.52 15.75
CA PRO A 151 -7.96 12.10 16.73
C PRO A 151 -6.90 12.97 16.04
N ALA A 152 -6.60 14.10 16.68
CA ALA A 152 -5.51 14.99 16.24
C ALA A 152 -4.17 14.24 16.24
N TYR A 153 -3.31 14.60 15.30
CA TYR A 153 -1.99 14.02 15.15
C TYR A 153 -0.98 15.14 14.93
N ASP A 154 -0.02 15.24 15.86
CA ASP A 154 1.00 16.30 15.87
C ASP A 154 2.30 15.90 15.14
N GLY A 155 2.39 14.66 14.65
CA GLY A 155 3.53 14.18 13.88
C GLY A 155 3.46 14.55 12.40
N GLU A 156 4.47 14.13 11.64
CA GLU A 156 4.56 14.37 10.20
C GLU A 156 4.09 13.14 9.41
N PRO A 157 2.87 13.13 8.84
CA PRO A 157 2.34 11.96 8.14
C PRO A 157 3.09 11.61 6.86
N MET A 158 3.89 12.54 6.31
CA MET A 158 4.71 12.30 5.11
C MET A 158 6.11 11.77 5.45
N ALA A 159 6.48 11.67 6.74
CA ALA A 159 7.75 11.11 7.15
C ALA A 159 7.65 9.57 7.22
N PRO A 160 8.43 8.81 6.43
CA PRO A 160 8.38 7.35 6.47
C PRO A 160 8.95 6.78 7.77
N PHE A 161 9.89 7.49 8.40
CA PHE A 161 10.54 7.15 9.67
C PHE A 161 10.47 8.35 10.60
N VAL A 162 10.13 8.11 11.87
CA VAL A 162 10.11 9.15 12.92
C VAL A 162 11.54 9.63 13.23
N THR A 163 12.51 8.72 13.14
CA THR A 163 13.94 9.02 13.28
C THR A 163 14.54 9.38 11.93
N ASN A 164 15.27 10.50 11.85
CA ASN A 164 15.99 10.89 10.64
C ASN A 164 17.31 10.10 10.51
N TYR A 165 17.30 9.04 9.70
CA TYR A 165 18.50 8.23 9.43
C TYR A 165 19.47 8.84 8.40
N LEU A 166 19.03 9.82 7.60
CA LEU A 166 19.85 10.44 6.55
C LEU A 166 20.79 11.54 7.09
N GLY A 167 20.52 12.04 8.30
CA GLY A 167 21.31 13.09 8.97
C GLY A 167 22.12 12.61 10.18
N MET A 168 22.05 11.33 10.56
CA MET A 168 22.86 10.80 11.66
C MET A 168 24.27 10.46 11.14
N PRO A 169 25.34 10.86 11.85
CA PRO A 169 26.66 10.32 11.54
C PRO A 169 26.57 8.81 11.66
N TRP A 170 27.11 8.10 10.66
CA TRP A 170 27.26 6.64 10.68
C TRP A 170 28.22 6.25 11.82
N ASN A 171 27.73 6.26 13.06
CA ASN A 171 28.36 5.53 14.16
C ASN A 171 28.07 4.04 13.94
N LEU A 172 28.71 3.49 12.91
CA LEU A 172 29.10 2.10 12.91
C LEU A 172 30.06 1.90 14.09
N PRO A 173 29.99 0.77 14.81
CA PRO A 173 30.93 0.47 15.88
C PRO A 173 32.39 0.54 15.42
#